data_AF-A0A1M7HB80-F1
#
_entry.id   AF-A0A1M7HB80-F1
#
_cell.length_a   1.000
_cell.length_b   1.000
_cell.length_c   1.000
_cell.angle_alpha   90.00
_cell.angle_beta   90.00
_cell.angle_gamma   90.00
#
_symmetry.space_group_name_H-M   'P 1'
#
loop_
_entity.id
_entity.type
_entity.pdbx_description
1 polymer ?
#
loop_
_entity_poly.entity_id
_entity_poly.type
_entity_poly.pdbx_seq_one_letter_code
_entity_poly.pdbx_strand_id
1 'polypeptide(L)'
;MTPRKPYTYTTELEEQLGRDDSGALRASLYARLTTLQTSLRSQLRRLHPLDHYRQLEAASRATDAALEILRIVHVPRPDGSLAGPLPHLAPRRD
;
A
#
# COMPACT_ATOMS: atom_id res chain seq x y z
N MET A 1 22.90 -26.94 0.35
CA MET A 1 21.87 -26.22 -0.42
C MET A 1 20.51 -26.65 0.09
N THR A 2 19.90 -25.88 0.98
CA THR A 2 18.53 -26.13 1.45
C THR A 2 17.55 -25.77 0.32
N PRO A 3 16.57 -26.63 -0.01
CA PRO A 3 15.61 -26.33 -1.07
C PRO A 3 14.74 -25.13 -0.66
N ARG A 4 14.80 -24.05 -1.45
CA ARG A 4 13.86 -22.93 -1.37
C ARG A 4 12.44 -23.49 -1.55
N LYS A 5 11.63 -23.47 -0.50
CA LYS A 5 10.19 -23.76 -0.64
C LYS A 5 9.59 -22.74 -1.61
N PRO A 6 8.85 -23.17 -2.65
CA PRO A 6 8.17 -22.21 -3.53
C PRO A 6 7.09 -21.50 -2.71
N TYR A 7 7.29 -20.22 -2.43
CA TYR A 7 6.22 -19.38 -1.90
C TYR A 7 5.22 -19.13 -3.02
N THR A 8 3.97 -19.52 -2.82
CA THR A 8 2.87 -19.22 -3.72
C THR A 8 2.35 -17.83 -3.38
N TYR A 9 2.59 -16.87 -4.26
CA TYR A 9 1.95 -15.56 -4.21
C TYR A 9 0.50 -15.68 -4.69
N THR A 10 -0.41 -14.96 -4.04
CA THR A 10 -1.83 -14.95 -4.41
C THR A 10 -2.09 -13.93 -5.52
N THR A 11 -1.29 -12.87 -5.56
CA THR A 11 -1.39 -11.80 -6.56
C THR A 11 -0.02 -11.41 -7.11
N GLU A 12 0.00 -10.84 -8.32
CA GLU A 12 1.21 -10.30 -8.94
C GLU A 12 1.84 -9.18 -8.09
N LEU A 13 1.01 -8.38 -7.39
CA LEU A 13 1.49 -7.32 -6.52
C LEU A 13 2.25 -7.87 -5.32
N GLU A 14 1.79 -8.97 -4.72
CA GLU A 14 2.53 -9.65 -3.66
C GLU A 14 3.85 -10.20 -4.18
N GLU A 15 3.88 -10.80 -5.37
CA GLU A 15 5.14 -11.28 -5.96
C GLU A 15 6.15 -10.14 -6.16
N GLN A 16 5.70 -9.00 -6.69
CA GLN A 16 6.55 -7.82 -6.89
C GLN A 16 7.05 -7.24 -5.56
N LEU A 17 6.19 -7.12 -4.55
CA LEU A 17 6.56 -6.64 -3.22
C LEU A 17 7.48 -7.62 -2.48
N GLY A 18 7.31 -8.92 -2.67
CA GLY A 18 8.17 -9.96 -2.11
C GLY A 18 9.56 -10.02 -2.75
N ARG A 19 9.70 -9.54 -3.99
CA ARG A 19 11.00 -9.42 -4.68
C ARG A 19 11.69 -8.07 -4.50
N ASP A 20 10.98 -7.08 -3.95
CA ASP A 20 11.53 -5.76 -3.68
C ASP A 20 12.35 -5.76 -2.38
N ASP A 21 13.63 -6.11 -2.52
CA ASP A 21 14.57 -6.12 -1.40
C ASP A 21 14.81 -4.73 -0.81
N SER A 22 14.74 -3.70 -1.68
CA SER A 22 15.00 -2.30 -1.34
C SER A 22 13.83 -1.58 -0.66
N GLY A 23 12.60 -2.10 -0.82
CA GLY A 23 11.38 -1.40 -0.43
C GLY A 23 11.03 -0.22 -1.35
N ALA A 24 11.71 -0.04 -2.49
CA ALA A 24 11.50 1.07 -3.42
C ALA A 24 10.10 1.04 -4.06
N LEU A 25 9.57 -0.14 -4.38
CA LEU A 25 8.22 -0.29 -4.92
C LEU A 25 7.19 0.10 -3.85
N ARG A 26 7.36 -0.39 -2.61
CA ARG A 26 6.47 -0.03 -1.50
C ARG A 26 6.51 1.48 -1.23
N ALA A 27 7.69 2.09 -1.25
CA ALA A 27 7.87 3.54 -1.10
C ALA A 27 7.22 4.34 -2.24
N SER A 28 7.35 3.87 -3.50
CA SER A 28 6.73 4.49 -4.66
C SER A 28 5.19 4.44 -4.59
N LEU A 29 4.63 3.28 -4.23
CA LEU A 29 3.19 3.10 -4.04
C LEU A 29 2.66 4.00 -2.92
N TYR A 30 3.36 4.03 -1.78
CA TYR A 30 3.01 4.90 -0.67
C TYR A 30 3.01 6.39 -1.07
N ALA A 31 4.05 6.85 -1.76
CA ALA A 31 4.15 8.23 -2.22
C ALA A 31 2.99 8.59 -3.17
N ARG A 32 2.70 7.74 -4.16
CA ARG A 32 1.61 7.94 -5.12
C ARG A 32 0.24 8.00 -4.44
N LEU A 33 -0.03 7.08 -3.51
CA LEU A 33 -1.30 7.07 -2.77
C LEU A 33 -1.43 8.27 -1.84
N THR A 34 -0.35 8.73 -1.22
CA THR A 34 -0.34 9.95 -0.39
C THR A 34 -0.62 11.20 -1.22
N THR A 35 -0.02 11.30 -2.42
CA THR A 35 -0.33 12.37 -3.37
C THR A 35 -1.79 12.34 -3.81
N LEU A 36 -2.31 11.15 -4.13
CA LEU A 36 -3.72 10.97 -4.51
C LEU A 36 -4.67 11.38 -3.37
N GLN A 37 -4.39 10.93 -2.13
CA GLN A 37 -5.16 11.30 -0.94
C GLN A 37 -5.18 12.82 -0.74
N THR A 38 -4.03 13.48 -0.92
CA THR A 38 -3.92 14.94 -0.81
C THR A 38 -4.77 15.64 -1.87
N SER A 39 -4.74 15.15 -3.11
CA SER A 39 -5.57 15.68 -4.21
C SER A 39 -7.06 15.50 -3.94
N LEU A 40 -7.49 14.30 -3.55
CA LEU A 40 -8.89 13.99 -3.24
C LEU A 40 -9.41 14.84 -2.07
N ARG A 41 -8.61 15.00 -1.00
CA ARG A 41 -8.96 15.87 0.12
C ARG A 41 -9.08 17.33 -0.28
N SER A 42 -8.23 17.81 -1.19
CA SER A 42 -8.33 19.17 -1.75
C SER A 42 -9.62 19.33 -2.57
N GLN A 43 -9.97 18.32 -3.37
CA GLN A 43 -11.19 18.32 -4.17
C GLN A 43 -12.44 18.29 -3.28
N LEU A 44 -12.48 17.47 -2.23
CA LEU A 44 -13.61 17.37 -1.29
C LEU A 44 -13.94 18.67 -0.54
N ARG A 45 -12.99 19.62 -0.45
CA ARG A 45 -13.23 20.94 0.16
C ARG A 45 -13.99 21.89 -0.77
N ARG A 46 -14.12 21.56 -2.05
CA ARG A 46 -14.85 22.37 -3.04
C ARG A 46 -16.31 21.96 -3.07
N LEU A 47 -17.17 22.88 -3.50
CA LEU A 47 -18.57 22.58 -3.77
C LEU A 47 -18.68 21.72 -5.02
N HIS A 48 -19.36 20.58 -4.88
CA HIS A 48 -19.63 19.62 -5.95
C HIS A 48 -21.10 19.21 -5.94
N PRO A 49 -21.64 18.79 -7.09
CA PRO A 49 -22.87 18.01 -7.12
C PRO A 49 -22.75 16.77 -6.23
N LEU A 50 -23.86 16.39 -5.58
CA LEU A 50 -23.90 15.32 -4.58
C LEU A 50 -23.28 13.99 -5.07
N ASP A 51 -23.56 13.60 -6.31
CA ASP A 51 -23.04 12.35 -6.88
C ASP A 51 -21.52 12.39 -7.05
N HIS A 52 -20.97 13.53 -7.49
CA HIS A 52 -19.54 13.69 -7.62
C HIS A 52 -18.85 13.75 -6.26
N TYR A 53 -19.47 14.40 -5.28
CA TYR A 53 -18.99 14.37 -3.89
C TYR A 53 -18.89 12.94 -3.35
N ARG A 54 -19.93 12.11 -3.55
CA ARG A 54 -19.93 10.71 -3.13
C ARG A 54 -18.84 9.88 -3.81
N GLN A 55 -18.59 10.12 -5.09
CA GLN A 55 -17.48 9.47 -5.81
C GLN A 55 -16.13 9.85 -5.22
N LEU A 56 -15.90 11.13 -4.95
CA LEU A 56 -14.67 11.62 -4.32
C LEU A 56 -14.50 11.08 -2.91
N GLU A 57 -15.57 10.99 -2.14
CA GLU A 57 -15.57 10.43 -0.79
C GLU A 57 -15.22 8.93 -0.82
N ALA A 58 -15.85 8.16 -1.71
CA ALA A 58 -15.55 6.75 -1.89
C ALA A 58 -14.09 6.53 -2.33
N ALA A 59 -13.60 7.32 -3.29
CA ALA A 59 -12.21 7.28 -3.73
C ALA A 59 -11.23 7.62 -2.59
N SER A 60 -11.56 8.62 -1.75
CA SER A 60 -10.73 8.98 -0.60
C SER A 60 -10.66 7.83 0.41
N ARG A 61 -11.80 7.23 0.76
CA ARG A 61 -11.86 6.09 1.69
C ARG A 61 -11.10 4.87 1.16
N ALA A 62 -11.21 4.59 -0.14
CA ALA A 62 -10.46 3.50 -0.77
C ALA A 62 -8.94 3.75 -0.75
N THR A 63 -8.52 5.01 -0.96
CA THR A 63 -7.11 5.40 -0.89
C THR A 63 -6.58 5.28 0.54
N ASP A 64 -7.37 5.68 1.54
CA ASP A 64 -7.03 5.53 2.96
C ASP A 64 -6.86 4.05 3.34
N ALA A 65 -7.78 3.18 2.90
CA ALA A 65 -7.67 1.75 3.12
C ALA A 65 -6.43 1.13 2.44
N ALA A 66 -6.11 1.56 1.22
CA ALA A 66 -4.91 1.09 0.52
C ALA A 66 -3.61 1.49 1.24
N LEU A 67 -3.55 2.72 1.76
CA LEU A 67 -2.42 3.18 2.58
C LEU A 67 -2.27 2.36 3.86
N GLU A 68 -3.38 2.05 4.54
CA GLU A 68 -3.38 1.20 5.73
C GLU A 68 -2.93 -0.23 5.43
N ILE A 69 -3.40 -0.82 4.32
CA ILE A 69 -2.95 -2.15 3.89
C ILE A 69 -1.44 -2.14 3.66
N LEU A 70 -0.90 -1.16 2.94
CA LEU A 70 0.55 -1.02 2.73
C LEU A 70 1.33 -0.83 4.04
N ARG A 71 0.68 -0.32 5.09
CA ARG A 71 1.27 -0.12 6.41
C ARG A 71 1.40 -1.42 7.22
N ILE A 72 0.49 -2.37 7.02
CA ILE A 72 0.40 -3.58 7.85
C ILE A 72 0.78 -4.87 7.09
N VAL A 73 0.69 -4.87 5.76
CA VAL A 73 0.91 -6.09 4.96
C VAL A 73 2.37 -6.52 5.04
N HIS A 74 2.57 -7.80 5.33
CA HIS A 74 3.86 -8.47 5.28
C HIS A 74 3.82 -9.47 4.15
N VAL A 75 4.75 -9.35 3.22
CA VAL A 75 4.76 -10.15 2.00
C VAL A 75 5.94 -11.12 2.05
N PRO A 76 5.75 -12.42 1.80
CA PRO A 76 6.85 -13.36 1.85
C PRO A 76 7.88 -13.11 0.75
N ARG A 77 9.15 -13.15 1.12
CA ARG A 77 10.28 -13.05 0.21
C ARG A 77 10.69 -14.44 -0.29
N PRO A 78 11.33 -14.53 -1.46
CA PRO A 78 11.78 -15.81 -2.01
C PRO A 78 12.89 -16.49 -1.18
N ASP A 79 13.56 -15.76 -0.28
CA ASP A 79 14.51 -16.31 0.70
C ASP A 79 13.84 -16.87 1.97
N GLY A 80 12.52 -16.76 2.09
CA GLY A 80 11.74 -17.20 3.25
C GLY A 80 11.60 -16.16 4.36
N SER A 81 12.17 -14.98 4.19
CA SER A 81 11.94 -13.84 5.09
C SER A 81 10.65 -13.09 4.73
N LEU A 82 10.24 -12.09 5.53
CA LEU A 82 9.08 -11.26 5.25
C LEU A 82 9.50 -9.84 4.86
N ALA A 83 9.05 -9.36 3.70
CA ALA A 83 9.07 -7.95 3.34
C ALA A 83 7.99 -7.23 4.15
N GLY A 84 8.41 -6.65 5.27
CA GLY A 84 7.56 -5.85 6.15
C GLY A 84 7.28 -4.44 5.62
N PRO A 85 6.47 -3.66 6.34
CA PRO A 85 6.27 -2.25 6.04
C PRO A 85 7.57 -1.44 6.15
N LEU A 86 7.60 -0.28 5.47
CA LEU A 86 8.75 0.62 5.56
C LEU A 86 8.99 0.98 7.03
N PRO A 87 10.25 1.10 7.50
CA PRO A 87 10.55 1.30 8.92
C PRO A 87 9.84 2.49 9.56
N HIS A 88 9.63 3.56 8.78
CA HIS A 88 8.94 4.77 9.21
C HIS A 88 7.40 4.69 9.13
N LEU A 89 6.87 3.61 8.52
CA LEU A 89 5.44 3.32 8.43
C LEU A 89 5.01 2.20 9.38
N ALA A 90 5.95 1.41 9.91
CA ALA A 90 5.62 0.36 10.86
C ALA A 90 4.81 0.93 12.04
N PRO A 91 3.70 0.29 12.45
CA PRO A 91 2.96 0.72 13.63
C PRO A 91 3.92 0.71 14.84
N ARG A 92 3.94 1.83 15.59
CA ARG A 92 4.68 1.86 16.85
C ARG A 92 4.11 0.77 17.75
N ARG A 93 4.96 -0.16 18.19
CA ARG A 93 4.66 -1.03 19.32
C ARG A 93 4.77 -0.15 20.56
N ASP A 94 3.63 0.33 21.04
CA ASP A 94 3.49 0.83 22.42
C ASP A 94 3.50 -0.36 23.41
#